data_AF-A0A2V9DDS0-F1
#
_entry.id   AF-A0A2V9DDS0-F1
#
_cell.length_a   1.000
_cell.length_b   1.000
_cell.length_c   1.000
_cell.angle_alpha   90.00
_cell.angle_beta   90.00
_cell.angle_gamma   90.00
#
_symmetry.space_group_name_H-M   'P 1'
#
loop_
_entity.id
_entity.type
_entity.pdbx_description
1 polymer ?
#
loop_
_entity_poly.entity_id
_entity_poly.type
_entity_poly.pdbx_seq_one_letter_code
_entity_poly.pdbx_strand_id
1 'polypeptide(L)'
;MLPWRNRKVVSGQSGLLRKISFPVFFLTSLALLAPAQESEAPAQKSNDYAEEPYVFEQIRVHVRLENDGTGQQETYSRIRVQNEIGIRAFGQLIFGYNAANDRPEIKFVRVHRRHESVISVGSDAVQDLTSPITQVAPIYTDLRQKHITVPGLSPGDVLEYAFSTQTFAP
;
A
#
# COMPACT_ATOMS: atom_id res chain seq x y z
N MET A 1 -25.64 -1.61 0.61
CA MET A 1 -24.65 -1.68 -0.49
C MET A 1 -24.91 -0.51 -1.43
N LEU A 2 -24.06 0.51 -1.39
CA LEU A 2 -24.12 1.68 -2.27
C LEU A 2 -22.72 1.89 -2.84
N PRO A 3 -22.53 1.89 -4.18
CA PRO A 3 -21.22 2.06 -4.78
C PRO A 3 -20.84 3.55 -4.74
N TRP A 4 -19.69 3.86 -4.14
CA TRP A 4 -19.20 5.22 -3.96
C TRP A 4 -18.61 5.74 -5.27
N ARG A 5 -19.04 6.96 -5.61
CA ARG A 5 -18.84 7.65 -6.88
C ARG A 5 -17.53 8.46 -6.80
N ASN A 6 -16.70 8.33 -7.83
CA ASN A 6 -15.47 9.10 -8.08
C ASN A 6 -15.63 10.60 -7.76
N ARG A 7 -14.89 11.10 -6.76
CA ARG A 7 -14.65 12.55 -6.61
C ARG A 7 -13.25 12.88 -7.12
N LYS A 8 -13.22 13.66 -8.22
CA LYS A 8 -11.98 14.28 -8.72
C LYS A 8 -11.49 15.28 -7.67
N VAL A 9 -10.20 15.18 -7.34
CA VAL A 9 -9.46 16.17 -6.55
C VAL A 9 -9.28 17.41 -7.43
N VAL A 10 -9.83 18.54 -6.97
CA VAL A 10 -9.66 19.85 -7.63
C VAL A 10 -8.33 20.43 -7.17
N SER A 11 -7.33 20.45 -8.06
CA SER A 11 -6.09 21.20 -7.86
C SER A 11 -6.35 22.68 -8.17
N GLY A 12 -6.31 23.54 -7.14
CA GLY A 12 -6.37 24.98 -7.33
C GLY A 12 -5.10 25.49 -8.00
N GLN A 13 -5.22 26.05 -9.20
CA GLN A 13 -4.21 26.94 -9.75
C GLN A 13 -4.75 28.36 -9.78
N SER A 14 -4.07 29.19 -8.99
CA SER A 14 -4.12 30.64 -8.99
C SER A 14 -3.57 31.19 -10.31
N GLY A 15 -4.35 32.04 -10.98
CA GLY A 15 -3.93 32.79 -12.15
C GLY A 15 -4.80 34.04 -12.33
N LEU A 16 -4.26 35.17 -11.90
CA LEU A 16 -4.87 36.49 -11.95
C LEU A 16 -5.17 36.97 -13.39
N LEU A 17 -6.34 37.59 -13.53
CA LEU A 17 -6.64 38.80 -14.32
C LEU A 17 -6.14 38.87 -15.77
N ARG A 18 -7.09 38.75 -16.71
CA ARG A 18 -7.09 39.57 -17.93
C ARG A 18 -8.52 39.96 -18.32
N LYS A 19 -8.82 41.25 -18.19
CA LYS A 19 -10.05 41.93 -18.64
C LYS A 19 -10.00 42.06 -20.15
N ILE A 20 -11.01 41.57 -20.89
CA ILE A 20 -11.29 42.03 -22.27
C ILE A 20 -12.82 42.08 -22.49
N SER A 21 -13.24 43.24 -23.01
CA SER A 21 -14.60 43.75 -23.21
C SER A 21 -15.41 42.99 -24.27
N PHE A 22 -16.71 42.81 -24.03
CA PHE A 22 -17.71 42.49 -25.07
C PHE A 22 -17.98 43.74 -25.93
N PRO A 23 -18.29 43.56 -27.22
CA PRO A 23 -19.66 43.90 -27.60
C PRO A 23 -20.34 42.89 -28.54
N VAL A 24 -21.65 42.82 -28.29
CA VAL A 24 -22.77 42.27 -29.04
C VAL A 24 -22.67 42.53 -30.56
N PHE A 25 -22.99 41.54 -31.42
CA PHE A 25 -23.85 41.67 -32.62
C PHE A 25 -24.00 40.33 -33.40
N PHE A 26 -25.27 39.99 -33.71
CA PHE A 26 -25.78 39.29 -34.91
C PHE A 26 -25.40 37.84 -35.28
N LEU A 27 -26.41 36.96 -35.15
CA LEU A 27 -27.01 36.14 -36.22
C LEU A 27 -26.08 35.32 -37.14
N THR A 28 -26.02 34.00 -36.94
CA THR A 28 -25.91 32.98 -38.01
C THR A 28 -25.94 31.57 -37.39
N SER A 29 -26.93 30.77 -37.79
CA SER A 29 -26.94 29.33 -37.55
C SER A 29 -25.95 28.68 -38.51
N LEU A 30 -24.82 28.23 -37.99
CA LEU A 30 -23.89 27.34 -38.68
C LEU A 30 -23.55 26.22 -37.71
N ALA A 31 -24.05 25.02 -37.98
CA ALA A 31 -23.72 23.83 -37.23
C ALA A 31 -22.21 23.58 -37.36
N LEU A 32 -21.44 23.98 -36.34
CA LEU A 32 -20.02 23.70 -36.24
C LEU A 32 -19.85 22.21 -35.92
N LEU A 33 -19.23 21.50 -36.85
CA LEU A 33 -18.65 20.18 -36.64
C LEU A 33 -17.61 20.32 -35.50
N ALA A 34 -17.93 19.84 -34.31
CA ALA A 34 -16.97 19.80 -33.21
C ALA A 34 -15.83 18.84 -33.59
N PRO A 35 -14.54 19.26 -33.53
CA PRO A 35 -13.46 18.29 -33.60
C PRO A 35 -13.59 17.38 -32.39
N ALA A 36 -13.69 16.08 -32.63
CA ALA A 36 -13.55 15.09 -31.58
C ALA A 36 -12.15 15.30 -30.96
N GLN A 37 -12.08 15.88 -29.77
CA GLN A 37 -10.89 15.79 -28.94
C GLN A 37 -10.74 14.32 -28.58
N GLU A 38 -9.89 13.64 -29.35
CA GLU A 38 -9.36 12.34 -29.00
C GLU A 38 -8.62 12.56 -27.68
N SER A 39 -9.29 12.21 -26.58
CA SER A 39 -8.74 12.27 -25.24
C SER A 39 -7.63 11.23 -25.17
N GLU A 40 -6.41 11.64 -25.50
CA GLU A 40 -5.21 10.85 -25.28
C GLU A 40 -5.18 10.50 -23.79
N ALA A 41 -5.52 9.24 -23.48
CA ALA A 41 -5.41 8.73 -22.13
C ALA A 41 -3.95 8.95 -21.70
N PRO A 42 -3.69 9.48 -20.49
CA PRO A 42 -2.33 9.76 -20.06
C PRO A 42 -1.53 8.46 -20.17
N ALA A 43 -0.57 8.44 -21.10
CA ALA A 43 0.34 7.32 -21.25
C ALA A 43 0.99 7.08 -19.88
N GLN A 44 0.74 5.89 -19.31
CA GLN A 44 1.43 5.46 -18.11
C GLN A 44 2.92 5.50 -18.42
N LYS A 45 3.64 6.47 -17.84
CA LYS A 45 5.10 6.46 -17.82
C LYS A 45 5.50 5.12 -17.23
N SER A 46 6.13 4.27 -18.03
CA SER A 46 6.83 3.09 -17.55
C SER A 46 7.96 3.62 -16.67
N ASN A 47 7.74 3.64 -15.36
CA ASN A 47 8.82 3.95 -14.44
C ASN A 47 9.81 2.77 -14.52
N ASP A 48 11.02 3.07 -14.98
CA ASP A 48 12.11 2.11 -15.03
C ASP A 48 12.66 1.95 -13.62
N TYR A 49 12.20 0.90 -12.94
CA TYR A 49 12.61 0.56 -11.58
C TYR A 49 13.68 -0.56 -11.57
N ALA A 50 14.33 -0.83 -12.70
CA ALA A 50 15.23 -1.98 -12.83
C ALA A 50 16.41 -1.96 -11.84
N GLU A 51 16.84 -0.77 -11.40
CA GLU A 51 17.95 -0.61 -10.45
C GLU A 51 17.54 -0.76 -8.97
N GLU A 52 16.24 -0.69 -8.67
CA GLU A 52 15.76 -0.79 -7.28
C GLU A 52 15.95 -2.22 -6.74
N PRO A 53 16.31 -2.40 -5.46
CA PRO A 53 16.46 -3.74 -4.90
C PRO A 53 15.12 -4.49 -4.80
N TYR A 54 14.01 -3.75 -4.73
CA TYR A 54 12.65 -4.25 -4.71
C TYR A 54 11.68 -3.12 -5.08
N VAL A 55 10.46 -3.48 -5.48
CA VAL A 55 9.39 -2.53 -5.83
C VAL A 55 8.11 -2.95 -5.13
N PHE A 56 7.48 -2.02 -4.42
CA PHE A 56 6.10 -2.20 -3.96
C PHE A 56 5.15 -2.03 -5.14
N GLU A 57 4.61 -3.13 -5.64
CA GLU A 57 3.62 -3.13 -6.72
C GLU A 57 2.26 -2.66 -6.20
N GLN A 58 1.94 -3.04 -4.96
CA GLN A 58 0.70 -2.65 -4.32
C GLN A 58 0.88 -2.62 -2.81
N ILE A 59 0.36 -1.57 -2.17
CA ILE A 59 0.13 -1.51 -0.73
C ILE A 59 -1.31 -1.05 -0.52
N ARG A 60 -2.04 -1.74 0.35
CA ARG A 60 -3.37 -1.33 0.81
C ARG A 60 -3.38 -1.39 2.33
N VAL A 61 -3.81 -0.30 2.95
CA VAL A 61 -4.01 -0.24 4.40
C VAL A 61 -5.44 0.22 4.65
N HIS A 62 -6.20 -0.61 5.35
CA HIS A 62 -7.57 -0.35 5.73
C HIS A 62 -7.61 -0.20 7.25
N VAL A 63 -8.08 0.96 7.73
CA VAL A 63 -8.16 1.24 9.16
C VAL A 63 -9.61 1.51 9.53
N ARG A 64 -10.07 0.84 10.58
CA ARG A 64 -11.34 1.12 11.26
C ARG A 64 -11.03 1.53 12.68
N LEU A 65 -11.61 2.66 13.10
CA LEU A 65 -11.48 3.19 14.45
C LEU A 65 -12.88 3.34 15.02
N GLU A 66 -13.05 2.89 16.26
CA GLU A 66 -14.29 3.00 17.01
C GLU A 66 -14.18 4.14 18.04
N ASN A 67 -15.32 4.63 18.53
CA ASN A 67 -15.35 5.76 19.48
C ASN A 67 -14.79 5.41 20.87
N ASP A 68 -14.65 4.14 21.20
CA ASP A 68 -14.13 3.64 22.48
C ASP A 68 -12.60 3.45 22.47
N GLY A 69 -11.93 3.84 21.39
CA GLY A 69 -10.48 3.69 21.23
C GLY A 69 -10.04 2.31 20.72
N THR A 70 -10.97 1.38 20.50
CA THR A 70 -10.69 0.13 19.79
C THR A 70 -10.60 0.34 18.28
N GLY A 71 -10.07 -0.64 17.59
CA GLY A 71 -9.98 -0.56 16.14
C GLY A 71 -9.44 -1.81 15.48
N GLN A 72 -9.35 -1.73 14.16
CA GLN A 72 -8.75 -2.75 13.33
C GLN A 72 -7.93 -2.08 12.24
N GLN A 73 -6.73 -2.60 12.00
CA GLN A 73 -5.94 -2.28 10.84
C GLN A 73 -5.72 -3.54 10.02
N GLU A 74 -5.96 -3.48 8.71
CA GLU A 74 -5.61 -4.53 7.76
C GLU A 74 -4.62 -3.98 6.76
N THR A 75 -3.52 -4.69 6.55
CA THR A 75 -2.50 -4.32 5.57
C THR A 75 -2.33 -5.46 4.59
N TYR A 76 -2.32 -5.12 3.31
CA TYR A 76 -1.96 -5.99 2.21
C TYR A 76 -0.80 -5.36 1.46
N SER A 77 0.19 -6.18 1.11
CA SER A 77 1.36 -5.74 0.33
C SER A 77 1.71 -6.78 -0.73
N ARG A 78 2.14 -6.28 -1.88
CA ARG A 78 2.70 -7.08 -2.97
C ARG A 78 3.99 -6.42 -3.44
N ILE A 79 5.09 -7.14 -3.36
CA ILE A 79 6.46 -6.62 -3.44
C ILE A 79 7.26 -7.48 -4.40
N ARG A 80 7.75 -6.87 -5.48
CA ARG A 80 8.69 -7.52 -6.39
C ARG A 80 10.10 -7.41 -5.84
N VAL A 81 10.78 -8.53 -5.65
CA VAL A 81 12.16 -8.56 -5.18
C VAL A 81 13.08 -8.71 -6.38
N GLN A 82 14.06 -7.82 -6.55
CA GLN A 82 14.85 -7.75 -7.79
C GLN A 82 16.28 -8.25 -7.64
N ASN A 83 16.86 -8.17 -6.44
CA ASN A 83 18.23 -8.62 -6.17
C ASN A 83 18.43 -9.07 -4.71
N GLU A 84 19.67 -9.42 -4.36
CA GLU A 84 20.04 -9.91 -3.03
C GLU A 84 19.79 -8.89 -1.91
N ILE A 85 19.84 -7.59 -2.19
CA ILE A 85 19.51 -6.55 -1.20
C ILE A 85 18.02 -6.64 -0.85
N GLY A 86 17.16 -6.83 -1.85
CA GLY A 86 15.73 -7.06 -1.63
C GLY A 86 15.44 -8.35 -0.86
N ILE A 87 16.21 -9.41 -1.12
CA ILE A 87 16.11 -10.65 -0.33
C ILE A 87 16.50 -10.40 1.13
N ARG A 88 17.56 -9.63 1.41
CA ARG A 88 17.90 -9.28 2.80
C ARG A 88 16.83 -8.45 3.49
N ALA A 89 16.14 -7.58 2.75
CA ALA A 89 15.05 -6.77 3.29
C ALA A 89 13.78 -7.57 3.62
N PHE A 90 13.48 -8.62 2.85
CA PHE A 90 12.20 -9.34 2.93
C PHE A 90 12.29 -10.84 3.21
N GLY A 91 13.50 -11.38 3.35
CA GLY A 91 13.73 -12.78 3.75
C GLY A 91 13.25 -13.07 5.17
N GLN A 92 13.08 -12.02 5.99
CA GLN A 92 12.36 -12.08 7.26
C GLN A 92 11.45 -10.84 7.37
N LEU A 93 10.17 -11.07 7.64
CA LEU A 93 9.22 -10.00 7.96
C LEU A 93 9.16 -9.83 9.48
N ILE A 94 9.22 -8.59 9.94
CA ILE A 94 9.16 -8.25 11.37
C ILE A 94 7.97 -7.30 11.58
N PHE A 95 7.00 -7.74 12.37
CA PHE A 95 5.82 -6.94 12.72
C PHE A 95 5.78 -6.69 14.23
N GLY A 96 5.97 -5.43 14.63
CA GLY A 96 5.82 -5.01 16.02
C GLY A 96 4.35 -4.87 16.42
N TYR A 97 4.02 -5.19 17.66
CA TYR A 97 2.71 -4.98 18.26
C TYR A 97 2.83 -4.77 19.77
N ASN A 98 1.84 -4.12 20.37
CA ASN A 98 1.75 -4.02 21.83
C ASN A 98 0.86 -5.14 22.37
N ALA A 99 1.42 -6.11 23.07
CA ALA A 99 0.68 -7.27 23.58
C ALA A 99 -0.37 -6.90 24.64
N ALA A 100 -0.28 -5.72 25.27
CA ALA A 100 -1.28 -5.25 26.23
C ALA A 100 -2.63 -5.03 25.55
N ASN A 101 -2.65 -4.46 24.34
CA ASN A 101 -3.88 -4.00 23.69
C ASN A 101 -4.01 -4.40 22.22
N ASP A 102 -3.01 -5.01 21.59
CA ASP A 102 -3.08 -5.47 20.20
C ASP A 102 -3.14 -7.00 20.10
N ARG A 103 -3.84 -7.48 19.07
CA ARG A 103 -3.80 -8.88 18.61
C ARG A 103 -3.52 -8.89 17.10
N PRO A 104 -2.25 -9.13 16.70
CA PRO A 104 -1.92 -9.31 15.30
C PRO A 104 -2.32 -10.71 14.80
N GLU A 105 -2.79 -10.77 13.57
CA GLU A 105 -3.13 -11.98 12.84
C GLU A 105 -2.47 -11.93 11.46
N ILE A 106 -1.69 -12.97 11.15
CA ILE A 106 -1.07 -13.14 9.84
C ILE A 106 -2.08 -13.88 8.97
N LYS A 107 -2.69 -13.18 8.00
CA LYS A 107 -3.72 -13.77 7.12
C LYS A 107 -3.07 -14.73 6.13
N PHE A 108 -2.00 -14.30 5.49
CA PHE A 108 -1.13 -15.14 4.67
C PHE A 108 0.19 -14.44 4.39
N VAL A 109 1.20 -15.25 4.08
CA VAL A 109 2.46 -14.82 3.45
C VAL A 109 2.76 -15.82 2.34
N ARG A 110 3.01 -15.31 1.13
CA ARG A 110 3.15 -16.12 -0.09
C ARG A 110 4.26 -15.58 -0.96
N VAL A 111 5.04 -16.46 -1.56
CA VAL A 111 6.02 -16.12 -2.59
C VAL A 111 5.50 -16.64 -3.91
N HIS A 112 5.29 -15.73 -4.86
CA HIS A 112 4.97 -16.05 -6.25
C HIS A 112 6.29 -16.11 -7.03
N ARG A 113 6.64 -17.31 -7.50
CA ARG A 113 7.79 -17.47 -8.37
C ARG A 113 7.50 -16.97 -9.78
N ARG A 114 8.56 -16.57 -10.48
CA ARG A 114 8.53 -16.21 -11.90
C ARG A 114 7.96 -17.32 -12.81
N HIS A 115 8.05 -18.59 -12.40
CA HIS A 115 7.54 -19.75 -13.13
C HIS A 115 6.24 -20.33 -12.55
N GLU A 116 5.36 -19.44 -12.08
CA GLU A 116 3.96 -19.68 -11.61
C GLU A 116 3.76 -20.53 -10.35
N SER A 117 4.79 -21.09 -9.74
CA SER A 117 4.60 -21.74 -8.43
C SER A 117 4.39 -20.73 -7.31
N VAL A 118 3.40 -20.99 -6.46
CA VAL A 118 3.11 -20.21 -5.24
C VAL A 118 3.55 -21.02 -4.03
N ILE A 119 4.44 -20.45 -3.23
CA ILE A 119 4.90 -21.04 -1.97
C ILE A 119 4.20 -20.30 -0.84
N SER A 120 3.34 -20.99 -0.10
CA SER A 120 2.75 -20.43 1.12
C SER A 120 3.69 -20.65 2.30
N VAL A 121 3.92 -19.60 3.07
CA VAL A 121 4.67 -19.69 4.32
C VAL A 121 3.72 -20.19 5.41
N GLY A 122 4.10 -21.29 6.07
CA GLY A 122 3.35 -21.89 7.16
C GLY A 122 3.50 -21.14 8.48
N SER A 123 2.64 -21.46 9.46
CA SER A 123 2.69 -20.88 10.80
C SER A 123 3.93 -21.28 11.60
N ASP A 124 4.57 -22.39 11.23
CA ASP A 124 5.84 -22.87 11.80
C ASP A 124 7.01 -21.92 11.54
N ALA A 125 6.92 -21.07 10.51
CA ALA A 125 7.91 -20.05 10.22
C ALA A 125 7.75 -18.76 11.06
N VAL A 126 6.76 -18.70 11.95
CA VAL A 126 6.44 -17.53 12.77
C VAL A 126 7.00 -17.69 14.17
N GLN A 127 7.80 -16.73 14.60
CA GLN A 127 8.30 -16.60 15.96
C GLN A 127 7.73 -15.34 16.62
N ASP A 128 7.45 -15.42 17.92
CA ASP A 128 6.91 -14.31 18.70
C ASP A 128 7.88 -13.92 19.80
N LEU A 129 8.57 -12.80 19.59
CA LEU A 129 9.72 -12.40 20.39
C LEU A 129 9.42 -11.12 21.16
N THR A 130 10.11 -10.94 22.29
CA THR A 130 10.15 -9.65 22.98
C THR A 130 10.88 -8.63 22.11
N SER A 131 10.39 -7.39 22.06
CA SER A 131 11.05 -6.33 21.32
C SER A 131 12.44 -6.02 21.91
N PRO A 132 13.48 -5.81 21.08
CA PRO A 132 14.84 -5.51 21.55
C PRO A 132 14.92 -4.22 22.38
N ILE A 133 13.94 -3.31 22.24
CA ILE A 133 13.85 -2.07 23.05
C ILE A 133 13.80 -2.36 24.55
N THR A 134 13.28 -3.53 24.94
CA THR A 134 13.19 -3.97 26.34
C THR A 134 14.56 -4.09 27.02
N GLN A 135 15.64 -4.27 26.24
CA GLN A 135 17.00 -4.32 26.78
C GLN A 135 17.47 -2.98 27.37
N VAL A 136 17.08 -1.87 26.74
CA VAL A 136 17.46 -0.51 27.18
C VAL A 136 16.34 0.21 27.93
N ALA A 137 15.11 -0.27 27.80
CA ALA A 137 13.94 0.26 28.49
C ALA A 137 13.03 -0.89 28.95
N PRO A 138 13.36 -1.54 30.09
CA PRO A 138 12.68 -2.74 30.58
C PRO A 138 11.19 -2.55 30.92
N ILE A 139 10.69 -1.32 30.95
CA ILE A 139 9.28 -1.02 31.20
C ILE A 139 8.38 -1.33 29.99
N TYR A 140 8.94 -1.53 28.80
CA TYR A 140 8.17 -1.80 27.57
C TYR A 140 8.06 -3.31 27.27
N THR A 141 7.86 -4.14 28.29
CA THR A 141 7.77 -5.61 28.14
C THR A 141 6.60 -6.05 27.25
N ASP A 142 5.56 -5.24 27.14
CA ASP A 142 4.40 -5.52 26.28
C ASP A 142 4.72 -5.33 24.80
N LEU A 143 5.78 -4.61 24.44
CA LEU A 143 6.19 -4.49 23.04
C LEU A 143 6.82 -5.80 22.55
N ARG A 144 6.18 -6.41 21.57
CA ARG A 144 6.58 -7.68 20.99
C ARG A 144 6.69 -7.59 19.48
N GLN A 145 7.33 -8.59 18.89
CA GLN A 145 7.54 -8.68 17.45
C GLN A 145 7.18 -10.09 16.95
N LYS A 146 6.38 -10.17 15.89
CA LYS A 146 6.25 -11.37 15.08
C LYS A 146 7.35 -11.37 14.02
N HIS A 147 8.22 -12.37 14.06
CA HIS A 147 9.25 -12.61 13.06
C HIS A 147 8.79 -13.75 12.16
N ILE A 148 8.63 -13.51 10.86
CA ILE A 148 8.20 -14.51 9.89
C ILE A 148 9.36 -14.73 8.91
N THR A 149 9.94 -15.92 8.93
CA THR A 149 10.95 -16.30 7.93
C THR A 149 10.26 -16.60 6.61
N VAL A 150 10.77 -16.06 5.50
CA VAL A 150 10.23 -16.27 4.15
C VAL A 150 11.21 -17.18 3.37
N PRO A 151 11.05 -18.50 3.44
CA PRO A 151 11.98 -19.43 2.82
C PRO A 151 11.92 -19.36 1.29
N GLY A 152 13.08 -19.47 0.64
CA GLY A 152 13.17 -19.63 -0.81
C GLY A 152 12.91 -18.38 -1.64
N LEU A 153 12.84 -17.20 -1.02
CA LEU A 153 12.73 -15.92 -1.72
C LEU A 153 13.94 -15.69 -2.63
N SER A 154 13.71 -15.51 -3.93
CA SER A 154 14.74 -15.37 -4.97
C SER A 154 14.57 -14.10 -5.79
N PRO A 155 15.59 -13.63 -6.51
CA PRO A 155 15.46 -12.48 -7.40
C PRO A 155 14.43 -12.74 -8.51
N GLY A 156 13.54 -11.78 -8.73
CA GLY A 156 12.42 -11.87 -9.66
C GLY A 156 11.13 -12.41 -9.06
N ASP A 157 11.14 -12.91 -7.82
CA ASP A 157 9.92 -13.35 -7.13
C ASP A 157 9.08 -12.16 -6.67
N VAL A 158 7.79 -12.42 -6.45
CA VAL A 158 6.88 -11.46 -5.81
C VAL A 158 6.45 -11.99 -4.45
N LEU A 159 6.81 -11.27 -3.40
CA LEU A 159 6.32 -11.49 -2.06
C LEU A 159 4.95 -10.82 -1.90
N GLU A 160 3.95 -11.59 -1.48
CA GLU A 160 2.61 -11.11 -1.20
C GLU A 160 2.24 -11.49 0.24
N TYR A 161 1.78 -10.53 1.03
CA TYR A 161 1.32 -10.82 2.38
C TYR A 161 0.12 -9.95 2.77
N ALA A 162 -0.65 -10.47 3.72
CA ALA A 162 -1.66 -9.69 4.42
C ALA A 162 -1.59 -9.97 5.92
N PHE A 163 -1.70 -8.91 6.71
CA PHE A 163 -1.80 -8.97 8.16
C PHE A 163 -2.94 -8.08 8.64
N SER A 164 -3.52 -8.43 9.78
CA SER A 164 -4.46 -7.57 10.48
C SER A 164 -4.09 -7.43 11.94
N THR A 165 -4.32 -6.26 12.51
CA THR A 165 -4.16 -6.02 13.94
C THR A 165 -5.50 -5.55 14.47
N GLN A 166 -6.00 -6.21 15.51
CA GLN A 166 -7.13 -5.72 16.31
C GLN A 166 -6.57 -5.03 17.55
N THR A 167 -7.05 -3.82 17.82
CA THR A 167 -6.71 -3.06 19.03
C THR A 167 -7.90 -3.05 19.97
N PHE A 168 -7.66 -3.39 21.23
CA PHE A 168 -8.65 -3.50 22.29
C PHE A 168 -8.42 -2.40 23.32
N ALA A 169 -9.46 -2.10 24.10
CA ALA A 169 -9.29 -1.29 25.29
C ALA A 169 -8.42 -2.08 26.31
N PRO A 170 -7.55 -1.40 27.06
CA PRO A 170 -6.73 -2.03 28.10
C PRO A 170 -7.55 -2.64 29.24
#